data_AF-A0A2S9Y7L4-F1
#
_entry.id   AF-A0A2S9Y7L4-F1
#
_cell.length_a   1.000
_cell.length_b   1.000
_cell.length_c   1.000
_cell.angle_alpha   90.00
_cell.angle_beta   90.00
_cell.angle_gamma   90.00
#
_symmetry.space_group_name_H-M   'P 1'
#
loop_
_entity.id
_entity.type
_entity.pdbx_description
1 polymer ?
#
loop_
_entity_poly.entity_id
_entity_poly.type
_entity_poly.pdbx_seq_one_letter_code
_entity_poly.pdbx_strand_id
1 'polypeptide(L)'
;MWHDAAVLTVALALQLFAPPQVSAPEESPPAAAPVSDTYDLDAATADVEVILVDRGKAYLDARARLEDHPALAAEAVVARLERVPAPGPEKRDRLLNVLAALKRPEHVGMFGEQLRAAMLHERPTELWIQLLRQQGAAATPVLIGLVGDRELSNQQRGLLLEALVELTQREALGELMAMVGRGAAELQDTLRRALIRRAREHSPDRAAIAAGIDEDLEADADDESRLAQLLILRAACCDLDEAFSGRLEALAGDPSSPFQVRVAAIDGLGRLGLGADVLGAVVREQSEAALGGSQAGEVLVSLALEAMPGDEASTLVSELSLTTAEAPRLAQLGYRHAELAADHSWLAGSQAHPWPEVRKAALSRVAERGSCDKSTVRALAKISGPVSESGEADTRVGRAAVGALGRCADPSALEALRELVEDTGVDLSQRGEAARQLVEHDSAGTDYVAELLVDGRYPDLARELAIALGHADAPSEAVRDALCRISRANPMVASTARESLSKLFPGQSCR
;
A
#
# COMPACT_ATOMS: atom_id res chain seq x y z
N MET A 1 25.45 -21.69 18.86
CA MET A 1 26.12 -20.97 19.98
C MET A 1 25.29 -19.72 20.24
N TRP A 2 24.20 -19.81 21.02
CA TRP A 2 24.10 -19.61 22.48
C TRP A 2 24.29 -18.15 22.93
N HIS A 3 23.18 -17.60 23.49
CA HIS A 3 23.02 -16.49 24.46
C HIS A 3 23.11 -15.04 23.90
N ASP A 4 22.25 -14.05 24.19
CA ASP A 4 21.17 -13.77 25.17
C ASP A 4 20.23 -12.67 24.57
N ALA A 5 18.91 -12.52 24.80
CA ALA A 5 18.04 -12.57 25.99
C ALA A 5 18.23 -11.42 27.01
N ALA A 6 17.64 -10.24 26.75
CA ALA A 6 17.07 -9.31 27.76
C ALA A 6 16.64 -7.99 27.11
N VAL A 7 15.35 -7.62 27.19
CA VAL A 7 14.82 -6.37 27.77
C VAL A 7 13.28 -6.49 27.73
N LEU A 8 12.70 -6.93 28.84
CA LEU A 8 11.25 -6.96 29.07
C LEU A 8 11.03 -6.63 30.55
N THR A 9 11.28 -5.37 30.94
CA THR A 9 11.11 -4.93 32.33
C THR A 9 10.98 -3.41 32.45
N VAL A 10 9.82 -2.82 32.09
CA VAL A 10 9.48 -1.44 32.54
C VAL A 10 8.01 -1.24 32.94
N ALA A 11 7.06 -2.14 32.65
CA ALA A 11 5.65 -1.88 32.96
C ALA A 11 5.13 -2.45 34.30
N LEU A 12 5.99 -2.62 35.31
CA LEU A 12 5.61 -3.19 36.63
C LEU A 12 6.25 -2.38 37.78
N ALA A 13 5.88 -1.10 37.91
CA ALA A 13 6.36 -0.28 39.04
C ALA A 13 5.41 0.83 39.53
N LEU A 14 4.14 0.87 39.10
CA LEU A 14 3.20 1.94 39.51
C LEU A 14 1.82 1.39 39.91
N GLN A 15 1.75 0.55 40.94
CA GLN A 15 0.49 0.28 41.68
C GLN A 15 0.72 0.02 43.18
N LEU A 16 1.71 0.67 43.78
CA LEU A 16 1.80 0.78 45.24
C LEU A 16 1.28 2.17 45.62
N PHE A 17 0.35 2.21 46.57
CA PHE A 17 -0.39 3.37 47.12
C PHE A 17 -1.80 3.63 46.57
N ALA A 18 -2.75 2.78 47.00
CA ALA A 18 -4.15 3.15 47.19
C ALA A 18 -4.58 2.80 48.64
N PRO A 19 -5.46 3.61 49.29
CA PRO A 19 -5.81 3.48 50.71
C PRO A 19 -6.72 2.26 50.98
N PRO A 20 -6.86 1.80 52.24
CA PRO A 20 -7.60 0.58 52.56
C PRO A 20 -9.09 0.77 52.24
N GLN A 21 -9.63 -0.07 51.36
CA GLN A 21 -11.07 -0.15 51.17
C GLN A 21 -11.71 -0.97 52.29
N VAL A 22 -12.80 -0.41 52.81
CA VAL A 22 -13.70 -0.98 53.81
C VAL A 22 -14.25 -2.31 53.30
N SER A 23 -14.08 -3.37 54.09
CA SER A 23 -14.52 -4.73 53.80
C SER A 23 -16.05 -4.79 53.60
N ALA A 24 -16.48 -5.23 52.43
CA ALA A 24 -17.79 -5.85 52.23
C ALA A 24 -17.68 -7.35 52.61
N PRO A 25 -18.79 -8.03 52.99
CA PRO A 25 -18.73 -9.39 53.50
C PRO A 25 -18.20 -10.36 52.43
N GLU A 26 -17.21 -11.18 52.81
CA GLU A 26 -16.73 -12.32 52.03
C GLU A 26 -17.87 -13.30 51.76
N GLU A 27 -18.36 -13.32 50.52
CA GLU A 27 -19.05 -14.49 49.98
C GLU A 27 -18.00 -15.59 49.81
N SER A 28 -18.10 -16.64 50.64
CA SER A 28 -17.18 -17.78 50.59
C SER A 28 -17.21 -18.44 49.22
N PRO A 29 -16.05 -18.81 48.64
CA PRO A 29 -16.02 -19.56 47.39
C PRO A 29 -16.73 -20.92 47.61
N PRO A 30 -17.57 -21.37 46.67
CA PRO A 30 -18.13 -22.71 46.75
C PRO A 30 -16.97 -23.73 46.70
N ALA A 31 -16.96 -24.62 47.68
CA ALA A 31 -15.99 -25.70 47.77
C ALA A 31 -16.06 -26.58 46.51
N ALA A 32 -14.89 -26.95 45.97
CA ALA A 32 -14.77 -27.92 44.89
C ALA A 32 -15.50 -29.21 45.29
N ALA A 33 -16.48 -29.61 44.49
CA ALA A 33 -17.23 -30.85 44.68
C ALA A 33 -16.29 -32.06 44.60
N PRO A 34 -16.57 -33.14 45.37
CA PRO A 34 -15.78 -34.38 45.30
C PRO A 34 -15.87 -35.01 43.91
N VAL A 35 -14.76 -35.58 43.44
CA VAL A 35 -14.65 -36.28 42.16
C VAL A 35 -15.61 -37.48 42.16
N SER A 36 -16.77 -37.30 41.53
CA SER A 36 -17.64 -38.36 41.04
C SER A 36 -16.92 -39.09 39.91
N ASP A 37 -16.98 -40.43 39.87
CA ASP A 37 -16.34 -41.26 38.82
C ASP A 37 -16.94 -41.03 37.41
N THR A 38 -17.99 -40.23 37.29
CA THR A 38 -18.56 -39.78 36.01
C THR A 38 -18.75 -38.26 36.02
N TYR A 39 -18.08 -37.56 35.10
CA TYR A 39 -18.28 -36.14 34.87
C TYR A 39 -19.64 -35.90 34.21
N ASP A 40 -20.54 -35.20 34.91
CA ASP A 40 -21.93 -34.97 34.51
C ASP A 40 -22.23 -33.47 34.33
N LEU A 41 -23.49 -33.13 34.02
CA LEU A 41 -23.91 -31.76 33.74
C LEU A 41 -23.80 -30.84 34.97
N ASP A 42 -24.01 -31.37 36.18
CA ASP A 42 -23.88 -30.60 37.42
C ASP A 42 -22.41 -30.26 37.69
N ALA A 43 -21.49 -31.22 37.46
CA ALA A 43 -20.06 -30.98 37.51
C ALA A 43 -19.62 -29.94 36.46
N ALA A 44 -20.11 -30.05 35.22
CA ALA A 44 -19.84 -29.06 34.17
C ALA A 44 -20.37 -27.66 34.55
N THR A 45 -21.55 -27.57 35.14
CA THR A 45 -22.13 -26.30 35.62
C THR A 45 -21.30 -25.68 36.73
N ALA A 46 -20.79 -26.49 37.66
CA ALA A 46 -19.89 -26.02 38.71
C ALA A 46 -18.58 -25.48 38.14
N ASP A 47 -17.96 -26.20 37.18
CA ASP A 47 -16.73 -25.76 36.51
C ASP A 47 -16.93 -24.48 35.70
N VAL A 48 -18.11 -24.26 35.10
CA VAL A 48 -18.47 -23.01 34.46
C VAL A 48 -18.47 -21.83 35.44
N GLU A 49 -19.03 -21.99 36.65
CA GLU A 49 -18.99 -20.93 37.67
C GLU A 49 -17.57 -20.68 38.19
N VAL A 50 -16.73 -21.74 38.30
CA VAL A 50 -15.30 -21.59 38.64
C VAL A 50 -14.59 -20.73 37.59
N ILE A 51 -14.84 -20.94 36.30
CA ILE A 51 -14.26 -20.13 35.21
C ILE A 51 -14.66 -18.65 35.28
N LEU A 52 -15.86 -18.35 35.78
CA LEU A 52 -16.36 -16.99 35.90
C LEU A 52 -15.73 -16.20 37.05
N VAL A 53 -15.30 -16.88 38.12
CA VAL A 53 -14.83 -16.25 39.35
C VAL A 53 -13.30 -16.34 39.49
N ASP A 54 -12.69 -17.47 39.14
CA ASP A 54 -11.26 -17.73 39.33
C ASP A 54 -10.41 -17.36 38.09
N ARG A 55 -9.11 -17.14 38.29
CA ARG A 55 -8.09 -16.87 37.25
C ARG A 55 -6.79 -17.69 37.44
N GLY A 56 -6.71 -18.52 38.48
CA GLY A 56 -5.53 -19.30 38.86
C GLY A 56 -5.61 -20.76 38.43
N LYS A 57 -5.01 -21.66 39.23
CA LYS A 57 -4.95 -23.09 38.90
C LYS A 57 -6.34 -23.73 38.72
N ALA A 58 -7.29 -23.37 39.58
CA ALA A 58 -8.66 -23.91 39.52
C ALA A 58 -9.36 -23.57 38.20
N TYR A 59 -9.11 -22.39 37.63
CA TYR A 59 -9.60 -22.00 36.30
C TYR A 59 -9.05 -22.95 35.21
N LEU A 60 -7.75 -23.22 35.21
CA LEU A 60 -7.11 -24.09 34.21
C LEU A 60 -7.62 -25.53 34.32
N ASP A 61 -7.74 -26.04 35.55
CA ASP A 61 -8.22 -27.39 35.81
C ASP A 61 -9.70 -27.56 35.41
N ALA A 62 -10.56 -26.57 35.71
CA ALA A 62 -11.97 -26.56 35.29
C ALA A 62 -12.10 -26.47 33.77
N ARG A 63 -11.28 -25.63 33.13
CA ARG A 63 -11.25 -25.50 31.67
C ARG A 63 -10.84 -26.80 30.99
N ALA A 64 -9.79 -27.47 31.47
CA ALA A 64 -9.37 -28.75 30.92
C ALA A 64 -10.48 -29.80 30.99
N ARG A 65 -11.18 -29.91 32.13
CA ARG A 65 -12.31 -30.85 32.28
C ARG A 65 -13.47 -30.56 31.34
N LEU A 66 -13.79 -29.28 31.12
CA LEU A 66 -14.82 -28.87 30.16
C LEU A 66 -14.40 -29.17 28.72
N GLU A 67 -13.14 -28.93 28.36
CA GLU A 67 -12.60 -29.26 27.04
C GLU A 67 -12.60 -30.78 26.79
N ASP A 68 -12.38 -31.60 27.82
CA ASP A 68 -12.48 -33.07 27.74
C ASP A 68 -13.93 -33.58 27.57
N HIS A 69 -14.93 -32.76 27.90
CA HIS A 69 -16.37 -33.12 27.85
C HIS A 69 -17.20 -32.08 27.08
N PRO A 70 -16.96 -31.91 25.76
CA PRO A 70 -17.48 -30.78 25.00
C PRO A 70 -19.01 -30.73 24.89
N ALA A 71 -19.68 -31.88 24.96
CA ALA A 71 -21.14 -31.94 24.92
C ALA A 71 -21.79 -31.31 26.18
N LEU A 72 -21.33 -31.75 27.35
CA LEU A 72 -21.79 -31.27 28.66
C LEU A 72 -21.34 -29.84 28.93
N ALA A 73 -20.11 -29.51 28.53
CA ALA A 73 -19.57 -28.16 28.65
C ALA A 73 -20.39 -27.14 27.84
N ALA A 74 -20.73 -27.47 26.59
CA ALA A 74 -21.57 -26.62 25.76
C ALA A 74 -22.94 -26.37 26.39
N GLU A 75 -23.60 -27.42 26.87
CA GLU A 75 -24.91 -27.31 27.53
C GLU A 75 -24.84 -26.42 28.78
N ALA A 76 -23.86 -26.65 29.66
CA ALA A 76 -23.67 -25.86 30.87
C ALA A 76 -23.36 -24.39 30.57
N VAL A 77 -22.52 -24.10 29.56
CA VAL A 77 -22.16 -22.72 29.20
C VAL A 77 -23.33 -21.98 28.55
N VAL A 78 -24.06 -22.62 27.62
CA VAL A 78 -25.26 -22.02 27.00
C VAL A 78 -26.32 -21.72 28.06
N ALA A 79 -26.62 -22.69 28.93
CA ALA A 79 -27.54 -22.48 30.04
C ALA A 79 -27.13 -21.31 30.95
N ARG A 80 -25.81 -21.11 31.15
CA ARG A 80 -25.31 -19.98 31.94
C ARG A 80 -25.44 -18.63 31.23
N LEU A 81 -25.26 -18.59 29.91
CA LEU A 81 -25.44 -17.39 29.10
C LEU A 81 -26.90 -16.91 29.08
N GLU A 82 -27.84 -17.85 29.15
CA GLU A 82 -29.29 -17.59 29.14
C GLU A 82 -29.88 -17.28 30.53
N ARG A 83 -29.15 -17.61 31.61
CA ARG A 83 -29.60 -17.41 33.00
C ARG A 83 -29.87 -15.93 33.31
N VAL A 84 -30.93 -15.66 34.08
CA VAL A 84 -31.28 -14.31 34.58
C VAL A 84 -30.87 -14.17 36.06
N PRO A 85 -30.13 -13.11 36.46
CA PRO A 85 -29.65 -12.01 35.61
C PRO A 85 -28.53 -12.47 34.65
N ALA A 86 -28.55 -11.90 33.44
CA ALA A 86 -27.57 -12.20 32.40
C ALA A 86 -26.14 -11.93 32.91
N PRO A 87 -25.15 -12.74 32.50
CA PRO A 87 -23.75 -12.46 32.83
C PRO A 87 -23.34 -11.09 32.29
N GLY A 88 -22.62 -10.31 33.09
CA GLY A 88 -22.03 -9.04 32.64
C GLY A 88 -21.02 -9.22 31.51
N PRO A 89 -20.59 -8.14 30.82
CA PRO A 89 -19.79 -8.22 29.60
C PRO A 89 -18.54 -9.10 29.71
N GLU A 90 -17.70 -8.89 30.73
CA GLU A 90 -16.48 -9.69 30.92
C GLU A 90 -16.75 -11.18 31.16
N LYS A 91 -17.82 -11.49 31.91
CA LYS A 91 -18.22 -12.89 32.19
C LYS A 91 -18.74 -13.55 30.92
N ARG A 92 -19.50 -12.81 30.11
CA ARG A 92 -20.00 -13.26 28.81
C ARG A 92 -18.85 -13.59 27.87
N ASP A 93 -17.85 -12.71 27.74
CA ASP A 93 -16.68 -12.93 26.89
C ASP A 93 -15.89 -14.19 27.30
N ARG A 94 -15.74 -14.45 28.60
CA ARG A 94 -15.10 -15.68 29.09
C ARG A 94 -15.88 -16.94 28.69
N LEU A 95 -17.20 -16.94 28.87
CA LEU A 95 -18.05 -18.07 28.52
C LEU A 95 -17.98 -18.37 27.01
N LEU A 96 -17.94 -17.33 26.17
CA LEU A 96 -17.85 -17.48 24.73
C LEU A 96 -16.48 -17.99 24.28
N ASN A 97 -15.41 -17.57 24.94
CA ASN A 97 -14.09 -18.16 24.72
C ASN A 97 -14.05 -19.66 25.05
N VAL A 98 -14.78 -20.09 26.09
CA VAL A 98 -14.94 -21.53 26.38
C VAL A 98 -15.72 -22.21 25.26
N LEU A 99 -16.87 -21.68 24.84
CA LEU A 99 -17.65 -22.26 23.73
C LEU A 99 -16.85 -22.36 22.43
N ALA A 100 -16.05 -21.34 22.10
CA ALA A 100 -15.24 -21.35 20.89
C ALA A 100 -14.14 -22.41 20.94
N ALA A 101 -13.55 -22.65 22.12
CA ALA A 101 -12.58 -23.71 22.33
C ALA A 101 -13.16 -25.12 22.12
N LEU A 102 -14.47 -25.31 22.36
CA LEU A 102 -15.15 -26.58 22.11
C LEU A 102 -15.32 -26.89 20.61
N LYS A 103 -15.15 -25.89 19.72
CA LYS A 103 -15.21 -26.01 18.24
C LYS A 103 -16.46 -26.73 17.71
N ARG A 104 -17.62 -26.50 18.33
CA ARG A 104 -18.88 -27.09 17.88
C ARG A 104 -19.57 -26.23 16.82
N PRO A 105 -19.94 -26.78 15.66
CA PRO A 105 -20.49 -26.01 14.53
C PRO A 105 -21.83 -25.34 14.86
N GLU A 106 -22.62 -25.94 15.75
CA GLU A 106 -23.92 -25.39 16.18
C GLU A 106 -23.83 -24.05 16.93
N HIS A 107 -22.67 -23.68 17.47
CA HIS A 107 -22.49 -22.41 18.20
C HIS A 107 -21.99 -21.27 17.31
N VAL A 108 -21.60 -21.58 16.07
CA VAL A 108 -20.99 -20.60 15.17
C VAL A 108 -21.98 -19.49 14.80
N GLY A 109 -23.27 -19.83 14.65
CA GLY A 109 -24.34 -18.85 14.44
C GLY A 109 -24.43 -17.82 15.56
N MET A 110 -24.28 -18.26 16.81
CA MET A 110 -24.28 -17.37 17.97
C MET A 110 -23.13 -16.36 17.90
N PHE A 111 -21.91 -16.79 17.55
CA PHE A 111 -20.78 -15.87 17.38
C PHE A 111 -21.04 -14.83 16.27
N GLY A 112 -21.67 -15.25 15.17
CA GLY A 112 -22.08 -14.37 14.09
C GLY A 112 -23.07 -13.29 14.53
N GLU A 113 -24.11 -13.66 15.26
CA GLU A 113 -25.10 -12.72 15.79
C GLU A 113 -24.48 -11.70 16.75
N GLN A 114 -23.55 -12.15 17.59
CA GLN A 114 -22.85 -11.24 18.51
C GLN A 114 -21.90 -10.30 17.77
N LEU A 115 -21.17 -10.79 16.76
CA LEU A 115 -20.34 -9.95 15.90
C LEU A 115 -21.18 -8.89 15.19
N ARG A 116 -22.31 -9.30 14.62
CA ARG A 116 -23.28 -8.39 13.99
C ARG A 116 -23.74 -7.30 14.96
N ALA A 117 -24.17 -7.69 16.16
CA ALA A 117 -24.60 -6.76 17.19
C ALA A 117 -23.46 -5.81 17.61
N ALA A 118 -22.23 -6.31 17.75
CA ALA A 118 -21.07 -5.47 18.06
C ALA A 118 -20.80 -4.45 16.95
N MET A 119 -20.86 -4.87 15.68
CA MET A 119 -20.68 -3.99 14.52
C MET A 119 -21.74 -2.88 14.45
N LEU A 120 -23.02 -3.21 14.62
CA LEU A 120 -24.12 -2.24 14.57
C LEU A 120 -24.06 -1.20 15.69
N HIS A 121 -23.43 -1.53 16.82
CA HIS A 121 -23.30 -0.64 17.97
C HIS A 121 -21.87 -0.09 18.14
N GLU A 122 -21.04 -0.19 17.09
CA GLU A 122 -19.66 0.32 17.07
C GLU A 122 -18.79 -0.16 18.26
N ARG A 123 -19.01 -1.40 18.69
CA ARG A 123 -18.22 -2.05 19.74
C ARG A 123 -17.00 -2.76 19.14
N PRO A 124 -15.96 -3.05 19.95
CA PRO A 124 -14.82 -3.86 19.50
C PRO A 124 -15.25 -5.19 18.87
N THR A 125 -14.70 -5.51 17.70
CA THR A 125 -15.09 -6.67 16.88
C THR A 125 -14.00 -7.74 16.77
N GLU A 126 -12.78 -7.41 17.20
CA GLU A 126 -11.56 -8.19 16.99
C GLU A 126 -11.68 -9.57 17.61
N LEU A 127 -12.19 -9.64 18.85
CA LEU A 127 -12.42 -10.90 19.54
C LEU A 127 -13.36 -11.81 18.75
N TRP A 128 -14.49 -11.28 18.27
CA TRP A 128 -15.50 -12.07 17.59
C TRP A 128 -15.03 -12.60 16.24
N ILE A 129 -14.28 -11.79 15.49
CA ILE A 129 -13.65 -12.22 14.24
C ILE A 129 -12.63 -13.34 14.53
N GLN A 130 -11.83 -13.21 15.59
CA GLN A 130 -10.91 -14.28 16.01
C GLN A 130 -11.65 -15.56 16.40
N LEU A 131 -12.77 -15.47 17.12
CA LEU A 131 -13.58 -16.63 17.49
C LEU A 131 -14.13 -17.33 16.24
N LEU A 132 -14.66 -16.59 15.26
CA LEU A 132 -15.10 -17.16 13.98
C LEU A 132 -13.95 -17.82 13.22
N ARG A 133 -12.77 -17.20 13.17
CA ARG A 133 -11.56 -17.80 12.57
C ARG A 133 -11.20 -19.15 13.21
N GLN A 134 -11.31 -19.25 14.53
CA GLN A 134 -11.04 -20.51 15.24
C GLN A 134 -12.01 -21.64 14.87
N GLN A 135 -13.20 -21.31 14.36
CA GLN A 135 -14.19 -22.30 13.90
C GLN A 135 -13.89 -22.82 12.48
N GLY A 136 -12.95 -22.19 11.75
CA GLY A 136 -12.55 -22.63 10.41
C GLY A 136 -13.72 -22.62 9.42
N ALA A 137 -13.83 -23.69 8.63
CA ALA A 137 -14.84 -23.80 7.57
C ALA A 137 -16.30 -23.77 8.08
N ALA A 138 -16.54 -24.08 9.35
CA ALA A 138 -17.89 -23.98 9.92
C ALA A 138 -18.38 -22.51 10.02
N ALA A 139 -17.48 -21.52 10.01
CA ALA A 139 -17.82 -20.10 9.99
C ALA A 139 -18.22 -19.56 8.62
N THR A 140 -17.92 -20.28 7.53
CA THR A 140 -18.15 -19.79 6.16
C THR A 140 -19.61 -19.37 5.90
N PRO A 141 -20.65 -20.16 6.24
CA PRO A 141 -22.04 -19.75 6.00
C PRO A 141 -22.45 -18.49 6.79
N VAL A 142 -21.94 -18.36 8.02
CA VAL A 142 -22.19 -17.19 8.88
C VAL A 142 -21.52 -15.96 8.28
N LEU A 143 -20.26 -16.06 7.85
CA LEU A 143 -19.55 -14.96 7.21
C LEU A 143 -20.20 -14.53 5.90
N ILE A 144 -20.67 -15.47 5.07
CA ILE A 144 -21.46 -15.15 3.86
C ILE A 144 -22.69 -14.32 4.22
N GLY A 145 -23.44 -14.75 5.25
CA GLY A 145 -24.61 -14.02 5.74
C GLY A 145 -24.28 -12.60 6.19
N LEU A 146 -23.20 -12.42 6.96
CA LEU A 146 -22.77 -11.11 7.45
C LEU A 146 -22.21 -10.21 6.35
N VAL A 147 -21.46 -10.74 5.38
CA VAL A 147 -21.02 -9.98 4.19
C VAL A 147 -22.23 -9.54 3.36
N GLY A 148 -23.29 -10.33 3.31
CA GLY A 148 -24.56 -10.00 2.64
C GLY A 148 -25.44 -8.99 3.37
N ASP A 149 -25.14 -8.70 4.64
CA ASP A 149 -25.96 -7.83 5.48
C ASP A 149 -25.85 -6.36 5.07
N ARG A 150 -26.96 -5.79 4.61
CA ARG A 150 -27.04 -4.40 4.12
C ARG A 150 -27.16 -3.37 5.24
N GLU A 151 -27.40 -3.78 6.48
CA GLU A 151 -27.38 -2.89 7.63
C GLU A 151 -25.95 -2.56 8.08
N LEU A 152 -24.97 -3.38 7.68
CA LEU A 152 -23.55 -3.14 7.94
C LEU A 152 -22.95 -2.20 6.89
N SER A 153 -21.99 -1.38 7.30
CA SER A 153 -21.26 -0.49 6.38
C SER A 153 -20.35 -1.29 5.44
N ASN A 154 -20.01 -0.75 4.26
CA ASN A 154 -19.06 -1.40 3.34
C ASN A 154 -17.69 -1.64 3.99
N GLN A 155 -17.27 -0.78 4.92
CA GLN A 155 -16.03 -0.99 5.67
C GLN A 155 -16.11 -2.23 6.56
N GLN A 156 -17.21 -2.39 7.31
CA GLN A 156 -17.43 -3.56 8.17
C GLN A 156 -17.55 -4.85 7.35
N ARG A 157 -18.31 -4.80 6.25
CA ARG A 157 -18.46 -5.91 5.31
C ARG A 157 -17.13 -6.28 4.65
N GLY A 158 -16.25 -5.32 4.40
CA GLY A 158 -14.90 -5.55 3.91
C GLY A 158 -14.05 -6.39 4.89
N LEU A 159 -14.08 -6.07 6.18
CA LEU A 159 -13.37 -6.86 7.21
C LEU A 159 -13.87 -8.32 7.26
N LEU A 160 -15.18 -8.50 7.14
CA LEU A 160 -15.80 -9.84 7.11
C LEU A 160 -15.44 -10.59 5.83
N LEU A 161 -15.31 -9.90 4.71
CA LEU A 161 -14.93 -10.47 3.43
C LEU A 161 -13.48 -10.97 3.42
N GLU A 162 -12.56 -10.24 4.07
CA GLU A 162 -11.19 -10.72 4.28
C GLU A 162 -11.17 -12.02 5.11
N ALA A 163 -11.93 -12.06 6.20
CA ALA A 163 -12.05 -13.27 7.02
C ALA A 163 -12.72 -14.42 6.26
N LEU A 164 -13.72 -14.13 5.42
CA LEU A 164 -14.34 -15.14 4.55
C LEU A 164 -13.31 -15.74 3.61
N VAL A 165 -12.58 -14.91 2.87
CA VAL A 165 -11.53 -15.35 1.95
C VAL A 165 -10.42 -16.10 2.67
N GLU A 166 -10.11 -15.80 3.93
CA GLU A 166 -9.13 -16.56 4.72
C GLU A 166 -9.63 -17.97 5.09
N LEU A 167 -10.90 -18.11 5.44
CA LEU A 167 -11.48 -19.36 5.96
C LEU A 167 -12.07 -20.29 4.90
N THR A 168 -12.31 -19.80 3.68
CA THR A 168 -12.82 -20.64 2.58
C THR A 168 -11.88 -21.82 2.34
N GLN A 169 -12.43 -23.03 2.20
CA GLN A 169 -11.60 -24.20 1.87
C GLN A 169 -11.11 -24.09 0.42
N ARG A 170 -9.98 -24.73 0.10
CA ARG A 170 -9.36 -24.63 -1.23
C ARG A 170 -10.34 -25.01 -2.34
N GLU A 171 -11.11 -26.06 -2.12
CA GLU A 171 -12.07 -26.63 -3.05
C GLU A 171 -13.23 -25.65 -3.35
N ALA A 172 -13.51 -24.73 -2.43
CA ALA A 172 -14.56 -23.72 -2.57
C ALA A 172 -14.03 -22.32 -2.92
N LEU A 173 -12.71 -22.17 -3.14
CA LEU A 173 -12.13 -20.87 -3.53
C LEU A 173 -12.65 -20.38 -4.88
N GLY A 174 -12.88 -21.30 -5.81
CA GLY A 174 -13.44 -20.97 -7.13
C GLY A 174 -14.82 -20.33 -7.03
N GLU A 175 -15.66 -20.77 -6.08
CA GLU A 175 -17.00 -20.22 -5.87
C GLU A 175 -16.99 -18.73 -5.50
N LEU A 176 -15.90 -18.22 -4.93
CA LEU A 176 -15.76 -16.80 -4.61
C LEU A 176 -15.62 -15.93 -5.87
N MET A 177 -15.24 -16.51 -7.02
CA MET A 177 -15.08 -15.78 -8.28
C MET A 177 -16.43 -15.29 -8.84
N ALA A 178 -17.52 -15.95 -8.47
CA ALA A 178 -18.88 -15.49 -8.74
C ALA A 178 -19.18 -14.10 -8.15
N MET A 179 -18.43 -13.67 -7.12
CA MET A 179 -18.57 -12.35 -6.50
C MET A 179 -17.68 -11.27 -7.14
N VAL A 180 -16.66 -11.66 -7.92
CA VAL A 180 -15.76 -10.71 -8.58
C VAL A 180 -16.53 -9.91 -9.62
N GLY A 181 -16.35 -8.59 -9.63
CA GLY A 181 -17.07 -7.68 -10.52
C GLY A 181 -18.51 -7.37 -10.09
N ARG A 182 -19.00 -7.93 -8.97
CA ARG A 182 -20.37 -7.70 -8.47
C ARG A 182 -20.39 -6.91 -7.16
N GLY A 183 -21.45 -6.14 -6.93
CA GLY A 183 -21.61 -5.35 -5.69
C GLY A 183 -20.89 -4.00 -5.69
N ALA A 184 -20.63 -3.46 -4.49
CA ALA A 184 -20.00 -2.15 -4.31
C ALA A 184 -18.49 -2.18 -4.61
N ALA A 185 -17.97 -1.11 -5.21
CA ALA A 185 -16.57 -1.03 -5.66
C ALA A 185 -15.55 -1.25 -4.52
N GLU A 186 -15.82 -0.77 -3.31
CA GLU A 186 -14.91 -0.95 -2.16
C GLU A 186 -14.83 -2.42 -1.72
N LEU A 187 -15.94 -3.16 -1.84
CA LEU A 187 -15.98 -4.59 -1.51
C LEU A 187 -15.29 -5.42 -2.58
N GLN A 188 -15.45 -5.06 -3.85
CA GLN A 188 -14.72 -5.69 -4.96
C GLN A 188 -13.21 -5.55 -4.80
N ASP A 189 -12.73 -4.35 -4.47
CA ASP A 189 -11.30 -4.12 -4.23
C ASP A 189 -10.80 -4.93 -3.02
N THR A 190 -11.61 -5.01 -1.96
CA THR A 190 -11.28 -5.81 -0.78
C THR A 190 -11.19 -7.31 -1.11
N LEU A 191 -12.17 -7.86 -1.84
CA LEU A 191 -12.17 -9.24 -2.31
C LEU A 191 -10.92 -9.52 -3.16
N ARG A 192 -10.66 -8.67 -4.16
CA ARG A 192 -9.51 -8.81 -5.06
C ARG A 192 -8.19 -8.83 -4.29
N ARG A 193 -7.97 -7.87 -3.38
CA ARG A 193 -6.75 -7.83 -2.56
C ARG A 193 -6.61 -9.04 -1.64
N ALA A 194 -7.70 -9.50 -1.03
CA ALA A 194 -7.70 -10.69 -0.18
C ALA A 194 -7.34 -11.96 -0.98
N LEU A 195 -7.90 -12.14 -2.17
CA LEU A 195 -7.59 -13.27 -3.05
C LEU A 195 -6.14 -13.24 -3.54
N ILE A 196 -5.64 -12.07 -3.98
CA ILE A 196 -4.25 -11.90 -4.40
C ILE A 196 -3.30 -12.25 -3.24
N ARG A 197 -3.59 -11.77 -2.04
CA ARG A 197 -2.79 -12.06 -0.84
C ARG A 197 -2.76 -13.56 -0.56
N ARG A 198 -3.93 -14.22 -0.54
CA ARG A 198 -4.05 -15.66 -0.31
C ARG A 198 -3.28 -16.49 -1.34
N ALA A 199 -3.39 -16.16 -2.63
CA ALA A 199 -2.67 -16.84 -3.72
C ALA A 199 -1.14 -16.67 -3.65
N ARG A 200 -0.67 -15.55 -3.06
CA ARG A 200 0.76 -15.30 -2.81
C ARG A 200 1.27 -16.08 -1.60
N GLU A 201 0.49 -16.15 -0.54
CA GLU A 201 0.84 -16.82 0.72
C GLU A 201 0.74 -18.36 0.62
N HIS A 202 -0.18 -18.87 -0.20
CA HIS A 202 -0.47 -20.30 -0.31
C HIS A 202 -0.43 -20.78 -1.77
N SER A 203 0.72 -21.29 -2.22
CA SER A 203 0.92 -21.78 -3.60
C SER A 203 -0.14 -22.78 -4.09
N PRO A 204 -0.62 -23.76 -3.29
CA PRO A 204 -1.69 -24.66 -3.75
C PRO A 204 -3.04 -23.99 -3.97
N ASP A 205 -3.32 -22.90 -3.25
CA ASP A 205 -4.58 -22.16 -3.37
C ASP A 205 -4.59 -21.30 -4.64
N ARG A 206 -3.41 -20.92 -5.13
CA ARG A 206 -3.23 -20.22 -6.41
C ARG A 206 -3.86 -20.98 -7.57
N ALA A 207 -3.60 -22.28 -7.68
CA ALA A 207 -4.14 -23.11 -8.76
C ALA A 207 -5.67 -23.24 -8.69
N ALA A 208 -6.23 -23.33 -7.49
CA ALA A 208 -7.68 -23.39 -7.29
C ALA A 208 -8.37 -22.05 -7.66
N ILE A 209 -7.74 -20.93 -7.30
CA ILE A 209 -8.22 -19.59 -7.69
C ILE A 209 -8.13 -19.43 -9.21
N ALA A 210 -7.01 -19.82 -9.83
CA ALA A 210 -6.84 -19.77 -11.29
C ALA A 210 -7.94 -20.56 -12.02
N ALA A 211 -8.17 -21.82 -11.62
CA ALA A 211 -9.18 -22.68 -12.21
C ALA A 211 -10.60 -22.09 -12.10
N GLY A 212 -10.96 -21.52 -10.94
CA GLY A 212 -12.27 -20.88 -10.77
C GLY A 212 -12.44 -19.62 -11.61
N ILE A 213 -11.36 -18.83 -11.78
CA ILE A 213 -11.40 -17.67 -12.69
C ILE A 213 -11.55 -18.15 -14.14
N ASP A 214 -10.80 -19.16 -14.55
CA ASP A 214 -10.81 -19.67 -15.92
C ASP A 214 -12.20 -20.27 -16.28
N GLU A 215 -12.85 -20.97 -15.35
CA GLU A 215 -14.25 -21.43 -15.49
C GLU A 215 -15.23 -20.25 -15.68
N ASP A 216 -15.11 -19.21 -14.85
CA ASP A 216 -15.98 -18.03 -14.94
C ASP A 216 -15.73 -17.20 -16.22
N LEU A 217 -14.49 -17.15 -16.70
CA LEU A 217 -14.11 -16.52 -17.97
C LEU A 217 -14.68 -17.26 -19.20
N GLU A 218 -15.05 -18.53 -19.06
CA GLU A 218 -15.71 -19.32 -20.09
C GLU A 218 -17.24 -19.23 -20.00
N ALA A 219 -17.79 -19.16 -18.78
CA ALA A 219 -19.23 -19.20 -18.56
C ALA A 219 -19.95 -17.85 -18.76
N ASP A 220 -19.32 -16.72 -18.44
CA ASP A 220 -19.98 -15.40 -18.35
C ASP A 220 -19.32 -14.36 -19.28
N ALA A 221 -19.32 -14.66 -20.59
CA ALA A 221 -18.71 -13.81 -21.61
C ALA A 221 -19.49 -12.51 -21.88
N ASP A 222 -20.75 -12.41 -21.45
CA ASP A 222 -21.64 -11.29 -21.78
C ASP A 222 -21.49 -10.09 -20.81
N ASP A 223 -20.97 -10.29 -19.60
CA ASP A 223 -20.69 -9.21 -18.64
C ASP A 223 -19.25 -8.68 -18.82
N GLU A 224 -19.12 -7.68 -19.70
CA GLU A 224 -17.85 -7.06 -20.05
C GLU A 224 -17.07 -6.49 -18.86
N SER A 225 -17.78 -5.96 -17.86
CA SER A 225 -17.16 -5.34 -16.68
C SER A 225 -16.57 -6.42 -15.76
N ARG A 226 -17.34 -7.48 -15.54
CA ARG A 226 -16.90 -8.66 -14.80
C ARG A 226 -15.73 -9.34 -15.50
N LEU A 227 -15.82 -9.53 -16.82
CA LEU A 227 -14.77 -10.11 -17.64
C LEU A 227 -13.45 -9.36 -17.44
N ALA A 228 -13.46 -8.02 -17.55
CA ALA A 228 -12.28 -7.20 -17.32
C ALA A 228 -11.68 -7.39 -15.90
N GLN A 229 -12.52 -7.47 -14.85
CA GLN A 229 -12.03 -7.69 -13.48
C GLN A 229 -11.42 -9.08 -13.28
N LEU A 230 -11.99 -10.11 -13.90
CA LEU A 230 -11.46 -11.47 -13.84
C LEU A 230 -10.08 -11.56 -14.53
N LEU A 231 -9.91 -10.92 -15.69
CA LEU A 231 -8.61 -10.85 -16.37
C LEU A 231 -7.54 -10.17 -15.51
N ILE A 232 -7.87 -9.02 -14.89
CA ILE A 232 -6.96 -8.30 -13.98
C ILE A 232 -6.57 -9.17 -12.79
N LEU A 233 -7.54 -9.86 -12.17
CA LEU A 233 -7.29 -10.73 -11.04
C LEU A 233 -6.39 -11.91 -11.44
N ARG A 234 -6.71 -12.59 -12.54
CA ARG A 234 -5.95 -13.74 -13.05
C ARG A 234 -4.49 -13.37 -13.35
N ALA A 235 -4.25 -12.23 -13.99
CA ALA A 235 -2.89 -11.73 -14.27
C ALA A 235 -2.12 -11.32 -13.00
N ALA A 236 -2.80 -10.93 -11.93
CA ALA A 236 -2.16 -10.40 -10.72
C ALA A 236 -1.71 -11.47 -9.71
N CYS A 237 -2.33 -12.65 -9.71
CA CYS A 237 -2.12 -13.63 -8.64
C CYS A 237 -1.83 -15.07 -9.06
N CYS A 238 -2.03 -15.43 -10.33
CA CYS A 238 -1.96 -16.82 -10.77
C CYS A 238 -0.72 -17.11 -11.62
N ASP A 239 -0.36 -18.40 -11.69
CA ASP A 239 0.72 -18.84 -12.57
C ASP A 239 0.30 -18.68 -14.04
N LEU A 240 1.27 -18.35 -14.87
CA LEU A 240 1.07 -18.17 -16.30
C LEU A 240 0.97 -19.52 -16.99
N ASP A 241 0.01 -19.64 -17.91
CA ASP A 241 -0.07 -20.72 -18.88
C ASP A 241 -0.33 -20.14 -20.28
N GLU A 242 -0.05 -20.95 -21.31
CA GLU A 242 -0.17 -20.56 -22.72
C GLU A 242 -1.61 -20.23 -23.12
N ALA A 243 -2.60 -20.86 -22.48
CA ALA A 243 -4.01 -20.63 -22.79
C ALA A 243 -4.45 -19.23 -22.33
N PHE A 244 -4.05 -18.83 -21.12
CA PHE A 244 -4.35 -17.52 -20.59
C PHE A 244 -3.59 -16.41 -21.34
N SER A 245 -2.30 -16.60 -21.65
CA SER A 245 -1.56 -15.63 -22.47
C SER A 245 -2.18 -15.45 -23.85
N GLY A 246 -2.54 -16.56 -24.52
CA GLY A 246 -3.22 -16.51 -25.82
C GLY A 246 -4.58 -15.82 -25.77
N ARG A 247 -5.33 -15.98 -24.66
CA ARG A 247 -6.59 -15.24 -24.43
C ARG A 247 -6.35 -13.73 -24.31
N LEU A 248 -5.35 -13.30 -23.54
CA LEU A 248 -5.01 -11.87 -23.40
C LEU A 248 -4.61 -11.27 -24.75
N GLU A 249 -3.77 -11.97 -25.52
CA GLU A 249 -3.36 -11.55 -26.86
C GLU A 249 -4.56 -11.41 -27.82
N ALA A 250 -5.44 -12.42 -27.84
CA ALA A 250 -6.65 -12.38 -28.67
C ALA A 250 -7.57 -11.20 -28.30
N LEU A 251 -7.83 -10.99 -27.01
CA LEU A 251 -8.71 -9.91 -26.55
C LEU A 251 -8.10 -8.52 -26.76
N ALA A 252 -6.79 -8.36 -26.57
CA ALA A 252 -6.13 -7.07 -26.81
C ALA A 252 -6.15 -6.69 -28.30
N GLY A 253 -5.87 -7.66 -29.17
CA GLY A 253 -5.77 -7.50 -30.62
C GLY A 253 -7.10 -7.46 -31.38
N ASP A 254 -8.20 -7.90 -30.78
CA ASP A 254 -9.53 -7.88 -31.40
C ASP A 254 -10.21 -6.51 -31.27
N PRO A 255 -10.46 -5.78 -32.37
CA PRO A 255 -11.13 -4.47 -32.32
C PRO A 255 -12.60 -4.55 -31.89
N SER A 256 -13.22 -5.73 -31.98
CA SER A 256 -14.61 -5.95 -31.56
C SER A 256 -14.74 -6.23 -30.06
N SER A 257 -13.63 -6.53 -29.39
CA SER A 257 -13.62 -6.72 -27.94
C SER A 257 -13.96 -5.41 -27.22
N PRO A 258 -14.79 -5.45 -26.16
CA PRO A 258 -15.18 -4.26 -25.43
C PRO A 258 -13.98 -3.48 -24.89
N PHE A 259 -14.06 -2.15 -24.88
CA PHE A 259 -12.94 -1.27 -24.52
C PHE A 259 -12.29 -1.63 -23.17
N GLN A 260 -13.08 -1.84 -22.13
CA GLN A 260 -12.58 -2.23 -20.80
C GLN A 260 -11.92 -3.61 -20.75
N VAL A 261 -12.35 -4.54 -21.60
CA VAL A 261 -11.75 -5.87 -21.75
C VAL A 261 -10.40 -5.74 -22.45
N ARG A 262 -10.31 -4.93 -23.51
CA ARG A 262 -9.04 -4.62 -24.19
C ARG A 262 -8.03 -3.97 -23.25
N VAL A 263 -8.48 -2.99 -22.44
CA VAL A 263 -7.64 -2.34 -21.41
C VAL A 263 -7.13 -3.35 -20.39
N ALA A 264 -7.99 -4.22 -19.87
CA ALA A 264 -7.60 -5.26 -18.93
C ALA A 264 -6.63 -6.28 -19.55
N ALA A 265 -6.82 -6.62 -20.83
CA ALA A 265 -5.94 -7.51 -21.57
C ALA A 265 -4.54 -6.91 -21.76
N ILE A 266 -4.45 -5.64 -22.17
CA ILE A 266 -3.18 -4.91 -22.33
C ILE A 266 -2.45 -4.77 -20.98
N ASP A 267 -3.14 -4.38 -19.91
CA ASP A 267 -2.56 -4.32 -18.55
C ASP A 267 -2.06 -5.70 -18.11
N GLY A 268 -2.82 -6.76 -18.39
CA GLY A 268 -2.42 -8.15 -18.14
C GLY A 268 -1.14 -8.53 -18.87
N LEU A 269 -1.04 -8.25 -20.18
CA LEU A 269 0.17 -8.49 -20.98
C LEU A 269 1.38 -7.72 -20.43
N GLY A 270 1.19 -6.45 -20.07
CA GLY A 270 2.26 -5.62 -19.49
C GLY A 270 2.77 -6.14 -18.15
N ARG A 271 1.89 -6.58 -17.25
CA ARG A 271 2.28 -7.19 -15.96
C ARG A 271 3.09 -8.47 -16.14
N LEU A 272 2.78 -9.24 -17.18
CA LEU A 272 3.41 -10.53 -17.48
C LEU A 272 4.66 -10.38 -18.35
N GLY A 273 4.88 -9.20 -18.95
CA GLY A 273 5.99 -8.96 -19.88
C GLY A 273 5.86 -9.74 -21.19
N LEU A 274 4.63 -9.87 -21.72
CA LEU A 274 4.29 -10.69 -22.89
C LEU A 274 3.61 -9.88 -24.00
N GLY A 275 3.41 -10.53 -25.15
CA GLY A 275 2.52 -10.03 -26.20
C GLY A 275 3.03 -8.80 -26.95
N ALA A 276 4.34 -8.58 -27.01
CA ALA A 276 4.91 -7.36 -27.59
C ALA A 276 4.48 -7.13 -29.06
N ASP A 277 4.40 -8.19 -29.86
CA ASP A 277 3.88 -8.13 -31.24
C ASP A 277 2.42 -7.64 -31.30
N VAL A 278 1.56 -8.17 -30.43
CA VAL A 278 0.14 -7.78 -30.36
C VAL A 278 -0.01 -6.34 -29.87
N LEU A 279 0.74 -5.96 -28.84
CA LEU A 279 0.76 -4.58 -28.35
C LEU A 279 1.22 -3.60 -29.45
N GLY A 280 2.25 -3.97 -30.21
CA GLY A 280 2.69 -3.20 -31.37
C GLY A 280 1.65 -3.10 -32.49
N ALA A 281 0.85 -4.16 -32.70
CA ALA A 281 -0.27 -4.11 -33.64
C ALA A 281 -1.39 -3.16 -33.15
N VAL A 282 -1.75 -3.21 -31.86
CA VAL A 282 -2.72 -2.31 -31.23
C VAL A 282 -2.29 -0.86 -31.37
N VAL A 283 -1.01 -0.54 -31.12
CA VAL A 283 -0.46 0.82 -31.28
C VAL A 283 -0.66 1.31 -32.71
N ARG A 284 -0.28 0.53 -33.72
CA ARG A 284 -0.40 0.92 -35.13
C ARG A 284 -1.86 1.13 -35.53
N GLU A 285 -2.73 0.19 -35.18
CA GLU A 285 -4.16 0.24 -35.50
C GLU A 285 -4.85 1.47 -34.88
N GLN A 286 -4.54 1.78 -33.62
CA GLN A 286 -5.23 2.83 -32.86
C GLN A 286 -4.57 4.22 -32.97
N SER A 287 -3.37 4.31 -33.56
CA SER A 287 -2.58 5.54 -33.67
C SER A 287 -3.29 6.66 -34.41
N GLU A 288 -3.93 6.38 -35.55
CA GLU A 288 -4.66 7.39 -36.33
C GLU A 288 -5.80 8.00 -35.50
N ALA A 289 -6.60 7.16 -34.84
CA ALA A 289 -7.68 7.62 -33.98
C ALA A 289 -7.14 8.40 -32.77
N ALA A 290 -6.06 7.93 -32.14
CA ALA A 290 -5.44 8.57 -31.00
C ALA A 290 -4.90 9.97 -31.35
N LEU A 291 -4.18 10.10 -32.47
CA LEU A 291 -3.65 11.36 -32.98
C LEU A 291 -4.78 12.29 -33.49
N GLY A 292 -5.91 11.72 -33.92
CA GLY A 292 -7.13 12.45 -34.25
C GLY A 292 -7.95 12.90 -33.04
N GLY A 293 -7.48 12.67 -31.81
CA GLY A 293 -8.13 13.13 -30.56
C GLY A 293 -9.12 12.14 -29.93
N SER A 294 -9.16 10.88 -30.39
CA SER A 294 -9.96 9.84 -29.73
C SER A 294 -9.37 9.47 -28.38
N GLN A 295 -10.12 9.70 -27.30
CA GLN A 295 -9.70 9.32 -25.94
C GLN A 295 -9.50 7.81 -25.79
N ALA A 296 -10.36 6.99 -26.42
CA ALA A 296 -10.22 5.54 -26.38
C ALA A 296 -8.93 5.09 -27.10
N GLY A 297 -8.66 5.66 -28.28
CA GLY A 297 -7.41 5.41 -29.01
C GLY A 297 -6.19 5.85 -28.20
N GLU A 298 -6.22 7.04 -27.60
CA GLU A 298 -5.15 7.55 -26.74
C GLU A 298 -4.87 6.62 -25.56
N VAL A 299 -5.90 6.10 -24.88
CA VAL A 299 -5.75 5.15 -23.78
C VAL A 299 -5.12 3.84 -24.25
N LEU A 300 -5.63 3.24 -25.33
CA LEU A 300 -5.11 1.96 -25.83
C LEU A 300 -3.66 2.08 -26.30
N VAL A 301 -3.32 3.13 -27.06
CA VAL A 301 -1.95 3.39 -27.51
C VAL A 301 -1.03 3.63 -26.31
N SER A 302 -1.47 4.43 -25.33
CA SER A 302 -0.64 4.74 -24.17
C SER A 302 -0.35 3.49 -23.34
N LEU A 303 -1.38 2.69 -23.03
CA LEU A 303 -1.22 1.46 -22.26
C LEU A 303 -0.37 0.44 -23.00
N ALA A 304 -0.55 0.29 -24.31
CA ALA A 304 0.24 -0.65 -25.10
C ALA A 304 1.72 -0.25 -25.13
N LEU A 305 2.04 1.03 -25.33
CA LEU A 305 3.43 1.52 -25.28
C LEU A 305 4.07 1.35 -23.89
N GLU A 306 3.32 1.54 -22.81
CA GLU A 306 3.81 1.33 -21.44
C GLU A 306 4.00 -0.15 -21.09
N ALA A 307 3.22 -1.05 -21.70
CA ALA A 307 3.30 -2.49 -21.49
C ALA A 307 4.44 -3.16 -22.29
N MET A 308 4.98 -2.51 -23.31
CA MET A 308 6.01 -3.06 -24.20
C MET A 308 7.43 -2.86 -23.66
N PRO A 309 8.40 -3.69 -24.11
CA PRO A 309 9.83 -3.42 -23.89
C PRO A 309 10.25 -2.05 -24.45
N GLY A 310 11.15 -1.37 -23.74
CA GLY A 310 11.53 0.02 -24.07
C GLY A 310 12.08 0.22 -25.49
N ASP A 311 12.85 -0.74 -26.02
CA ASP A 311 13.42 -0.68 -27.36
C ASP A 311 12.35 -0.77 -28.46
N GLU A 312 11.34 -1.62 -28.26
CA GLU A 312 10.21 -1.76 -29.17
C GLU A 312 9.28 -0.54 -29.12
N ALA A 313 8.98 -0.06 -27.91
CA ALA A 313 8.22 1.18 -27.72
C ALA A 313 8.91 2.38 -28.37
N SER A 314 10.25 2.47 -28.27
CA SER A 314 11.05 3.54 -28.89
C SER A 314 10.91 3.56 -30.42
N THR A 315 10.89 2.38 -31.04
CA THR A 315 10.70 2.23 -32.49
C THR A 315 9.34 2.80 -32.93
N LEU A 316 8.26 2.40 -32.25
CA LEU A 316 6.90 2.88 -32.55
C LEU A 316 6.71 4.37 -32.26
N VAL A 317 7.29 4.86 -31.17
CA VAL A 317 7.24 6.29 -30.82
C VAL A 317 7.89 7.14 -31.91
N SER A 318 9.00 6.67 -32.48
CA SER A 318 9.71 7.34 -33.56
C SER A 318 8.93 7.27 -34.88
N GLU A 319 8.38 6.10 -35.21
CA GLU A 319 7.50 5.88 -36.38
C GLU A 319 6.31 6.85 -36.36
N LEU A 320 5.68 7.03 -35.20
CA LEU A 320 4.48 7.85 -35.03
C LEU A 320 4.78 9.33 -34.69
N SER A 321 6.05 9.71 -34.56
CA SER A 321 6.46 11.07 -34.19
C SER A 321 5.77 11.61 -32.92
N LEU A 322 5.62 10.77 -31.87
CA LEU A 322 4.78 11.13 -30.73
C LEU A 322 5.29 12.34 -29.93
N THR A 323 6.57 12.73 -30.03
CA THR A 323 7.10 13.94 -29.38
C THR A 323 6.43 15.24 -29.82
N THR A 324 5.73 15.22 -30.96
CA THR A 324 4.96 16.37 -31.49
C THR A 324 3.45 16.18 -31.40
N ALA A 325 2.96 15.14 -30.72
CA ALA A 325 1.54 14.92 -30.56
C ALA A 325 0.89 16.04 -29.73
N GLU A 326 -0.33 16.44 -30.07
CA GLU A 326 -1.08 17.43 -29.28
C GLU A 326 -1.65 16.83 -27.99
N ALA A 327 -1.93 15.52 -28.01
CA ALA A 327 -2.43 14.77 -26.87
C ALA A 327 -1.33 14.61 -25.80
N PRO A 328 -1.55 15.07 -24.55
CA PRO A 328 -0.48 15.15 -23.55
C PRO A 328 0.08 13.78 -23.14
N ARG A 329 -0.73 12.71 -23.10
CA ARG A 329 -0.21 11.38 -22.73
C ARG A 329 0.70 10.83 -23.81
N LEU A 330 0.29 10.95 -25.07
CA LEU A 330 1.11 10.51 -26.21
C LEU A 330 2.40 11.31 -26.30
N ALA A 331 2.34 12.63 -26.15
CA ALA A 331 3.54 13.47 -26.16
C ALA A 331 4.50 13.15 -25.01
N GLN A 332 3.97 12.90 -23.81
CA GLN A 332 4.76 12.47 -22.67
C GLN A 332 5.46 11.13 -22.94
N LEU A 333 4.76 10.14 -23.50
CA LEU A 333 5.35 8.87 -23.91
C LEU A 333 6.37 9.05 -25.04
N GLY A 334 6.08 9.99 -25.95
CA GLY A 334 6.99 10.47 -26.97
C GLY A 334 8.34 10.84 -26.38
N TYR A 335 8.40 11.76 -25.43
CA TYR A 335 9.66 12.13 -24.79
C TYR A 335 10.26 11.00 -23.94
N ARG A 336 9.43 10.16 -23.30
CA ARG A 336 9.93 9.04 -22.47
C ARG A 336 10.71 8.01 -23.28
N HIS A 337 10.25 7.67 -24.48
CA HIS A 337 10.82 6.57 -25.27
C HIS A 337 11.57 7.01 -26.53
N ALA A 338 11.38 8.24 -27.01
CA ALA A 338 12.06 8.69 -28.23
C ALA A 338 13.59 8.67 -28.12
N GLU A 339 14.22 8.37 -29.24
CA GLU A 339 15.64 8.59 -29.44
C GLU A 339 15.92 10.07 -29.68
N LEU A 340 16.16 10.80 -28.60
CA LEU A 340 16.40 12.23 -28.64
C LEU A 340 17.86 12.54 -29.01
N ALA A 341 18.07 13.60 -29.79
CA ALA A 341 19.40 14.06 -30.16
C ALA A 341 20.20 14.53 -28.92
N ALA A 342 21.47 14.12 -28.85
CA ALA A 342 22.38 14.44 -27.74
C ALA A 342 22.78 15.92 -27.67
N ASP A 343 22.52 16.70 -28.73
CA ASP A 343 22.74 18.14 -28.78
C ASP A 343 21.60 18.95 -28.14
N HIS A 344 20.57 18.28 -27.63
CA HIS A 344 19.40 18.88 -26.99
C HIS A 344 18.64 19.89 -27.87
N SER A 345 18.77 19.82 -29.19
CA SER A 345 18.07 20.70 -30.15
C SER A 345 16.53 20.64 -30.02
N TRP A 346 16.01 19.54 -29.48
CA TRP A 346 14.59 19.32 -29.17
C TRP A 346 14.09 20.10 -27.94
N LEU A 347 14.98 20.57 -27.04
CA LEU A 347 14.59 21.14 -25.76
C LEU A 347 13.67 22.34 -25.93
N ALA A 348 14.03 23.31 -26.79
CA ALA A 348 13.22 24.50 -27.01
C ALA A 348 11.80 24.19 -27.50
N GLY A 349 11.67 23.22 -28.43
CA GLY A 349 10.37 22.76 -28.92
C GLY A 349 9.55 22.08 -27.81
N SER A 350 10.18 21.23 -27.00
CA SER A 350 9.51 20.57 -25.88
C SER A 350 8.97 21.55 -24.85
N GLN A 351 9.69 22.64 -24.57
CA GLN A 351 9.29 23.63 -23.57
C GLN A 351 8.24 24.61 -24.09
N ALA A 352 7.96 24.64 -25.40
CA ALA A 352 6.83 25.37 -25.96
C ALA A 352 5.49 24.62 -25.83
N HIS A 353 5.52 23.36 -25.36
CA HIS A 353 4.32 22.54 -25.25
C HIS A 353 3.36 23.06 -24.17
N PRO A 354 2.03 23.14 -24.43
CA PRO A 354 1.08 23.74 -23.50
C PRO A 354 0.97 22.99 -22.17
N TRP A 355 1.20 21.67 -22.20
CA TRP A 355 1.00 20.78 -21.05
C TRP A 355 2.28 20.64 -20.19
N PRO A 356 2.24 21.01 -18.90
CA PRO A 356 3.40 20.90 -18.00
C PRO A 356 3.97 19.48 -17.89
N GLU A 357 3.11 18.46 -17.92
CA GLU A 357 3.51 17.06 -17.79
C GLU A 357 4.46 16.62 -18.94
N VAL A 358 4.31 17.22 -20.12
CA VAL A 358 5.15 16.96 -21.30
C VAL A 358 6.47 17.72 -21.19
N ARG A 359 6.41 19.00 -20.80
CA ARG A 359 7.63 19.80 -20.54
C ARG A 359 8.52 19.14 -19.49
N LYS A 360 7.91 18.65 -18.41
CA LYS A 360 8.57 17.88 -17.35
C LYS A 360 9.17 16.56 -17.88
N ALA A 361 8.40 15.79 -18.64
CA ALA A 361 8.87 14.51 -19.20
C ALA A 361 10.08 14.71 -20.11
N ALA A 362 10.07 15.76 -20.92
CA ALA A 362 11.21 16.14 -21.76
C ALA A 362 12.45 16.50 -20.93
N LEU A 363 12.30 17.29 -19.86
CA LEU A 363 13.41 17.66 -18.97
C LEU A 363 14.07 16.44 -18.30
N SER A 364 13.32 15.39 -17.98
CA SER A 364 13.87 14.15 -17.44
C SER A 364 14.89 13.48 -18.37
N ARG A 365 14.82 13.75 -19.68
CA ARG A 365 15.70 13.15 -20.70
C ARG A 365 17.02 13.89 -20.90
N VAL A 366 17.15 15.09 -20.35
CA VAL A 366 18.37 15.89 -20.47
C VAL A 366 19.53 15.17 -19.77
N ALA A 367 20.68 15.14 -20.45
CA ALA A 367 21.93 14.49 -20.02
C ALA A 367 21.86 12.96 -19.83
N GLU A 368 20.81 12.28 -20.31
CA GLU A 368 20.82 10.81 -20.40
C GLU A 368 21.78 10.32 -21.49
N ARG A 369 21.90 11.09 -22.57
CA ARG A 369 22.82 10.83 -23.70
C ARG A 369 23.63 12.10 -23.98
N GLY A 370 24.91 12.10 -23.61
CA GLY A 370 25.85 13.19 -23.88
C GLY A 370 25.95 14.24 -22.76
N SER A 371 26.82 15.24 -22.98
CA SER A 371 27.05 16.36 -22.06
C SER A 371 26.16 17.55 -22.41
N CYS A 372 25.78 18.36 -21.43
CA CYS A 372 25.10 19.63 -21.69
C CYS A 372 26.10 20.67 -22.21
N ASP A 373 25.81 21.27 -23.36
CA ASP A 373 26.55 22.42 -23.83
C ASP A 373 26.10 23.72 -23.13
N LYS A 374 26.82 24.81 -23.37
CA LYS A 374 26.52 26.13 -22.76
C LYS A 374 25.12 26.63 -23.12
N SER A 375 24.61 26.32 -24.31
CA SER A 375 23.26 26.68 -24.74
C SER A 375 22.21 25.95 -23.92
N THR A 376 22.40 24.65 -23.71
CA THR A 376 21.55 23.77 -22.92
C THR A 376 21.51 24.26 -21.48
N VAL A 377 22.67 24.47 -20.85
CA VAL A 377 22.76 24.99 -19.47
C VAL A 377 22.03 26.33 -19.34
N ARG A 378 22.25 27.27 -20.27
CA ARG A 378 21.54 28.57 -20.26
C ARG A 378 20.03 28.41 -20.40
N ALA A 379 19.57 27.50 -21.26
CA ALA A 379 18.14 27.24 -21.43
C ALA A 379 17.52 26.68 -20.14
N LEU A 380 18.18 25.71 -19.51
CA LEU A 380 17.73 25.12 -18.25
C LEU A 380 17.73 26.15 -17.12
N ALA A 381 18.80 26.93 -16.97
CA ALA A 381 18.89 28.01 -15.97
C ALA A 381 17.75 29.02 -16.12
N LYS A 382 17.41 29.38 -17.38
CA LYS A 382 16.26 30.25 -17.67
C LYS A 382 14.94 29.61 -17.23
N ILE A 383 14.72 28.32 -17.53
CA ILE A 383 13.48 27.60 -17.16
C ILE A 383 13.35 27.52 -15.63
N SER A 384 14.44 27.26 -14.92
CA SER A 384 14.47 27.15 -13.46
C SER A 384 14.49 28.48 -12.72
N GLY A 385 14.68 29.60 -13.42
CA GLY A 385 14.78 30.94 -12.83
C GLY A 385 13.43 31.50 -12.34
N PRO A 386 13.42 32.77 -11.90
CA PRO A 386 12.21 33.41 -11.40
C PRO A 386 11.18 33.62 -12.53
N VAL A 387 9.89 33.42 -12.22
CA VAL A 387 8.79 33.59 -13.19
C VAL A 387 8.77 35.01 -13.78
N SER A 388 9.18 36.02 -13.01
CA SER A 388 9.31 37.42 -13.48
C SER A 388 10.32 37.59 -14.62
N GLU A 389 11.23 36.65 -14.81
CA GLU A 389 12.27 36.68 -15.85
C GLU A 389 12.07 35.60 -16.92
N SER A 390 10.82 35.16 -17.11
CA SER A 390 10.44 34.06 -18.02
C SER A 390 10.83 32.67 -17.51
N GLY A 391 11.04 32.52 -16.19
CA GLY A 391 11.07 31.22 -15.54
C GLY A 391 9.72 30.49 -15.65
N GLU A 392 9.75 29.19 -15.40
CA GLU A 392 8.57 28.35 -15.51
C GLU A 392 7.59 28.57 -14.35
N ALA A 393 6.30 28.74 -14.70
CA ALA A 393 5.25 29.00 -13.72
C ALA A 393 4.78 27.72 -13.01
N ASP A 394 4.83 26.55 -13.67
CA ASP A 394 4.56 25.27 -13.01
C ASP A 394 5.80 24.81 -12.23
N THR A 395 5.73 24.88 -10.91
CA THR A 395 6.84 24.53 -10.00
C THR A 395 7.37 23.11 -10.23
N ARG A 396 6.55 22.17 -10.71
CA ARG A 396 6.99 20.79 -11.00
C ARG A 396 7.90 20.73 -12.20
N VAL A 397 7.67 21.59 -13.20
CA VAL A 397 8.51 21.71 -14.40
C VAL A 397 9.78 22.49 -14.06
N GLY A 398 9.66 23.62 -13.34
CA GLY A 398 10.81 24.39 -12.85
C GLY A 398 11.77 23.54 -12.02
N ARG A 399 11.24 22.73 -11.09
CA ARG A 399 12.04 21.78 -10.30
C ARG A 399 12.68 20.69 -11.16
N ALA A 400 12.00 20.20 -12.20
CA ALA A 400 12.58 19.23 -13.13
C ALA A 400 13.75 19.83 -13.94
N ALA A 401 13.68 21.12 -14.28
CA ALA A 401 14.78 21.83 -14.94
C ALA A 401 16.00 21.98 -14.02
N VAL A 402 15.79 22.25 -12.73
CA VAL A 402 16.86 22.23 -11.72
C VAL A 402 17.51 20.84 -11.64
N GLY A 403 16.71 19.77 -11.61
CA GLY A 403 17.23 18.40 -11.66
C GLY A 403 18.02 18.11 -12.95
N ALA A 404 17.60 18.66 -14.08
CA ALA A 404 18.34 18.55 -15.34
C ALA A 404 19.69 19.31 -15.31
N LEU A 405 19.75 20.48 -14.68
CA LEU A 405 21.01 21.20 -14.45
C LEU A 405 22.01 20.37 -13.64
N GLY A 406 21.55 19.71 -12.57
CA GLY A 406 22.43 18.86 -11.76
C GLY A 406 23.00 17.68 -12.56
N ARG A 407 22.17 17.00 -13.37
CA ARG A 407 22.63 15.91 -14.25
C ARG A 407 23.65 16.35 -15.30
N CYS A 408 23.62 17.61 -15.73
CA CYS A 408 24.62 18.12 -16.67
C CYS A 408 26.05 18.02 -16.10
N ALA A 409 26.21 18.16 -14.77
CA ALA A 409 27.49 18.12 -14.04
C ALA A 409 28.63 18.97 -14.64
N ASP A 410 28.28 19.99 -15.43
CA ASP A 410 29.21 20.97 -16.01
C ASP A 410 29.45 22.10 -15.01
N PRO A 411 30.68 22.67 -14.90
CA PRO A 411 30.94 23.80 -14.00
C PRO A 411 29.97 24.98 -14.17
N SER A 412 29.52 25.27 -15.40
CA SER A 412 28.56 26.34 -15.65
C SER A 412 27.16 25.99 -15.11
N ALA A 413 26.79 24.71 -15.11
CA ALA A 413 25.53 24.24 -14.55
C ALA A 413 25.56 24.29 -13.01
N LEU A 414 26.69 23.90 -12.41
CA LEU A 414 26.90 24.00 -10.96
C LEU A 414 26.89 25.46 -10.49
N GLU A 415 27.47 26.38 -11.25
CA GLU A 415 27.37 27.81 -10.96
C GLU A 415 25.93 28.31 -11.04
N ALA A 416 25.18 27.92 -12.08
CA ALA A 416 23.76 28.26 -12.19
C ALA A 416 22.94 27.71 -11.00
N LEU A 417 23.25 26.51 -10.50
CA LEU A 417 22.61 25.98 -9.29
C LEU A 417 22.91 26.83 -8.05
N ARG A 418 24.15 27.33 -7.89
CA ARG A 418 24.50 28.24 -6.78
C ARG A 418 23.71 29.54 -6.85
N GLU A 419 23.63 30.14 -8.04
CA GLU A 419 22.81 31.34 -8.28
C GLU A 419 21.35 31.09 -7.91
N LEU A 420 20.77 29.96 -8.32
CA LEU A 420 19.38 29.61 -8.02
C LEU A 420 19.10 29.44 -6.53
N VAL A 421 20.01 28.82 -5.76
CA VAL A 421 19.82 28.66 -4.31
C VAL A 421 19.72 30.02 -3.60
N GLU A 422 20.51 31.00 -4.05
CA GLU A 422 20.57 32.33 -3.45
C GLU A 422 19.49 33.31 -3.95
N ASP A 423 18.90 33.06 -5.12
CA ASP A 423 17.89 33.93 -5.73
C ASP A 423 16.52 33.83 -5.02
N THR A 424 16.17 34.88 -4.28
CA THR A 424 14.89 34.98 -3.57
C THR A 424 13.66 35.13 -4.48
N GLY A 425 13.86 35.42 -5.78
CA GLY A 425 12.80 35.43 -6.79
C GLY A 425 12.39 34.04 -7.27
N VAL A 426 13.20 33.02 -7.00
CA VAL A 426 12.94 31.62 -7.38
C VAL A 426 12.08 30.94 -6.31
N ASP A 427 11.16 30.06 -6.72
CA ASP A 427 10.30 29.31 -5.80
C ASP A 427 11.12 28.47 -4.80
N LEU A 428 10.65 28.40 -3.55
CA LEU A 428 11.34 27.69 -2.47
C LEU A 428 11.65 26.22 -2.83
N SER A 429 10.74 25.54 -3.53
CA SER A 429 10.93 24.14 -3.92
C SER A 429 12.04 23.96 -4.96
N GLN A 430 12.23 24.94 -5.86
CA GLN A 430 13.30 24.95 -6.85
C GLN A 430 14.65 25.27 -6.19
N ARG A 431 14.67 26.22 -5.25
CA ARG A 431 15.87 26.55 -4.46
C ARG A 431 16.33 25.37 -3.60
N GLY A 432 15.40 24.68 -2.95
CA GLY A 432 15.69 23.46 -2.19
C GLY A 432 16.21 22.33 -3.07
N GLU A 433 15.62 22.14 -4.25
CA GLU A 433 16.12 21.19 -5.23
C GLU A 433 17.52 21.57 -5.74
N ALA A 434 17.82 22.85 -5.94
CA ALA A 434 19.13 23.29 -6.40
C ALA A 434 20.21 22.99 -5.36
N ALA A 435 19.91 23.20 -4.07
CA ALA A 435 20.79 22.80 -2.98
C ALA A 435 21.02 21.28 -2.96
N ARG A 436 19.97 20.47 -3.20
CA ARG A 436 20.10 19.01 -3.32
C ARG A 436 21.00 18.62 -4.49
N GLN A 437 20.81 19.21 -5.66
CA GLN A 437 21.64 18.94 -6.84
C GLN A 437 23.11 19.34 -6.62
N LEU A 438 23.39 20.44 -5.90
CA LEU A 438 24.75 20.81 -5.51
C LEU A 438 25.39 19.77 -4.58
N VAL A 439 24.66 19.28 -3.59
CA VAL A 439 25.16 18.24 -2.68
C VAL A 439 25.47 16.93 -3.43
N GLU A 440 24.61 16.54 -4.37
CA GLU A 440 24.74 15.28 -5.12
C GLU A 440 25.80 15.33 -6.23
N HIS A 441 26.02 16.49 -6.86
CA HIS A 441 26.82 16.59 -8.08
C HIS A 441 28.04 17.51 -8.01
N ASP A 442 28.18 18.32 -6.96
CA ASP A 442 29.35 19.17 -6.76
C ASP A 442 30.12 18.78 -5.50
N SER A 443 31.39 18.39 -5.67
CA SER A 443 32.31 18.10 -4.56
C SER A 443 32.45 19.24 -3.56
N ALA A 444 32.33 20.50 -4.02
CA ALA A 444 32.35 21.69 -3.15
C ALA A 444 30.95 22.19 -2.78
N GLY A 445 29.89 21.57 -3.32
CA GLY A 445 28.51 21.97 -3.10
C GLY A 445 28.04 21.64 -1.69
N THR A 446 28.50 20.52 -1.14
CA THR A 446 28.15 20.07 0.22
C THR A 446 28.56 21.08 1.30
N ASP A 447 29.82 21.55 1.27
CA ASP A 447 30.32 22.54 2.23
C ASP A 447 29.67 23.92 2.02
N TYR A 448 29.42 24.29 0.78
CA TYR A 448 28.71 25.52 0.44
C TYR A 448 27.27 25.54 1.00
N VAL A 449 26.51 24.45 0.84
CA VAL A 449 25.15 24.34 1.40
C VAL A 449 25.18 24.35 2.93
N ALA A 450 26.19 23.74 3.56
CA ALA A 450 26.39 23.79 5.00
C ALA A 450 26.68 25.22 5.50
N GLU A 451 27.50 25.98 4.77
CA GLU A 451 27.77 27.38 5.04
C GLU A 451 26.49 28.23 4.94
N LEU A 452 25.73 28.09 3.85
CA LEU A 452 24.45 28.80 3.67
C LEU A 452 23.46 28.53 4.80
N LEU A 453 23.37 27.28 5.24
CA LEU A 453 22.50 26.87 6.34
C LEU A 453 22.90 27.56 7.65
N VAL A 454 24.20 27.68 7.92
CA VAL A 454 24.73 28.29 9.15
C VAL A 454 24.65 29.81 9.13
N ASP A 455 24.87 30.43 7.98
CA ASP A 455 24.82 31.87 7.79
C ASP A 455 23.40 32.43 8.05
N GLY A 456 22.38 31.60 7.80
CA GLY A 456 21.00 31.93 8.18
C GLY A 456 20.38 33.07 7.37
N ARG A 457 21.00 33.47 6.25
CA ARG A 457 20.49 34.46 5.29
C ARG A 457 19.08 34.12 4.77
N TYR A 458 18.76 32.83 4.69
CA TYR A 458 17.52 32.31 4.11
C TYR A 458 16.77 31.42 5.13
N PRO A 459 16.09 32.01 6.12
CA PRO A 459 15.45 31.25 7.20
C PRO A 459 14.29 30.37 6.71
N ASP A 460 13.63 30.75 5.63
CA ASP A 460 12.60 29.99 4.92
C ASP A 460 13.18 28.74 4.22
N LEU A 461 14.39 28.83 3.69
CA LEU A 461 15.09 27.74 3.00
C LEU A 461 15.83 26.79 3.95
N ALA A 462 16.08 27.19 5.20
CA ALA A 462 16.90 26.43 6.15
C ALA A 462 16.45 24.96 6.33
N ARG A 463 15.15 24.67 6.26
CA ARG A 463 14.65 23.30 6.29
C ARG A 463 15.09 22.48 5.08
N GLU A 464 14.96 23.05 3.87
CA GLU A 464 15.34 22.39 2.63
C GLU A 464 16.86 22.20 2.52
N LEU A 465 17.67 23.16 3.00
CA LEU A 465 19.12 23.00 3.06
C LEU A 465 19.52 21.85 4.00
N ALA A 466 18.86 21.74 5.17
CA ALA A 466 19.10 20.62 6.09
C ALA A 466 18.71 19.27 5.46
N ILE A 467 17.62 19.20 4.69
CA ILE A 467 17.22 18.01 3.94
C ILE A 467 18.28 17.69 2.87
N ALA A 468 18.65 18.67 2.05
CA ALA A 468 19.64 18.53 0.98
C ALA A 468 20.96 17.96 1.50
N LEU A 469 21.49 18.46 2.62
CA LEU A 469 22.71 17.92 3.24
C LEU A 469 22.59 16.43 3.59
N GLY A 470 21.40 15.97 3.95
CA GLY A 470 21.09 14.55 4.19
C GLY A 470 21.28 13.64 2.97
N HIS A 471 21.53 14.18 1.79
CA HIS A 471 21.85 13.45 0.56
C HIS A 471 23.35 13.38 0.24
N ALA A 472 24.23 13.94 1.09
CA ALA A 472 25.67 13.90 0.85
C ALA A 472 26.24 12.48 0.91
N ASP A 473 26.90 12.04 -0.16
CA ASP A 473 27.59 10.73 -0.21
C ASP A 473 28.86 10.71 0.66
N ALA A 474 29.54 11.85 0.75
CA ALA A 474 30.77 12.02 1.53
C ALA A 474 30.65 13.25 2.46
N PRO A 475 29.92 13.15 3.59
CA PRO A 475 29.64 14.30 4.43
C PRO A 475 30.91 14.77 5.18
N SER A 476 31.17 16.07 5.12
CA SER A 476 32.33 16.69 5.77
C SER A 476 32.08 17.00 7.25
N GLU A 477 33.14 17.37 7.97
CA GLU A 477 33.02 17.90 9.34
C GLU A 477 32.19 19.19 9.39
N ALA A 478 32.27 20.03 8.34
CA ALA A 478 31.47 21.25 8.23
C ALA A 478 29.97 20.95 8.17
N VAL A 479 29.56 19.89 7.46
CA VAL A 479 28.16 19.43 7.42
C VAL A 479 27.67 19.01 8.81
N ARG A 480 28.47 18.19 9.50
CA ARG A 480 28.14 17.73 10.86
C ARG A 480 27.94 18.92 11.80
N ASP A 481 28.87 19.87 11.75
CA ASP A 481 28.86 21.05 12.62
C ASP A 481 27.68 21.98 12.29
N ALA A 482 27.37 22.17 11.00
CA ALA A 482 26.21 22.93 10.54
C ALA A 482 24.89 22.33 11.06
N LEU A 483 24.65 21.03 10.81
CA LEU A 483 23.46 20.34 11.27
C LEU A 483 23.34 20.36 12.80
N CYS A 484 24.45 20.18 13.51
CA CYS A 484 24.46 20.26 14.96
C CYS A 484 24.15 21.65 15.50
N ARG A 485 24.74 22.70 14.91
CA ARG A 485 24.45 24.09 15.26
C ARG A 485 22.97 24.40 15.06
N ILE A 486 22.41 24.06 13.90
CA ILE A 486 20.99 24.31 13.60
C ILE A 486 20.05 23.50 14.49
N SER A 487 20.40 22.25 14.82
CA SER A 487 19.60 21.41 15.71
C SER A 487 19.40 21.98 17.12
N ARG A 488 20.28 22.91 17.53
CA ARG A 488 20.22 23.63 18.81
C ARG A 488 19.65 25.03 18.68
N ALA A 489 19.98 25.72 17.60
CA ALA A 489 19.70 27.14 17.44
C ALA A 489 18.30 27.43 16.85
N ASN A 490 17.76 26.55 16.02
CA ASN A 490 16.50 26.78 15.31
C ASN A 490 15.46 25.67 15.61
N PRO A 491 14.50 25.91 16.52
CA PRO A 491 13.46 24.94 16.87
C PRO A 491 12.63 24.44 15.69
N MET A 492 12.44 25.27 14.65
CA MET A 492 11.61 24.92 13.48
C MET A 492 12.30 23.92 12.54
N VAL A 493 13.64 23.90 12.54
CA VAL A 493 14.45 23.04 11.67
C VAL A 493 15.12 21.91 12.48
N ALA A 494 15.04 21.96 13.81
CA ALA A 494 15.83 21.10 14.68
C ALA A 494 15.57 19.59 14.50
N SER A 495 14.32 19.18 14.27
CA SER A 495 14.00 17.77 14.01
C SER A 495 14.60 17.31 12.69
N THR A 496 14.40 18.08 11.61
CA THR A 496 14.96 17.81 10.28
C THR A 496 16.48 17.72 10.31
N ALA A 497 17.15 18.67 10.98
CA ALA A 497 18.60 18.65 11.09
C ALA A 497 19.12 17.41 11.84
N ARG A 498 18.41 16.94 12.88
CA ARG A 498 18.76 15.71 13.59
C ARG A 498 18.53 14.46 12.75
N GLU A 499 17.48 14.44 11.93
CA GLU A 499 17.18 13.34 11.02
C GLU A 499 18.25 13.23 9.92
N SER A 500 18.63 14.35 9.30
CA SER A 500 19.75 14.37 8.35
C SER A 500 21.05 13.95 9.01
N LEU A 501 21.31 14.41 10.24
CA LEU A 501 22.51 14.02 11.00
C LEU A 501 22.54 12.52 11.30
N SER A 502 21.42 11.94 11.78
CA SER A 502 21.38 10.51 12.13
C SER A 502 21.54 9.62 10.90
N LYS A 503 21.06 10.07 9.74
CA LYS A 503 21.26 9.41 8.45
C LYS A 503 22.73 9.40 8.03
N LEU A 504 23.42 10.54 8.12
CA LEU A 504 24.80 10.70 7.66
C LEU A 504 25.86 10.20 8.67
N PHE A 505 25.58 10.32 9.97
CA PHE A 505 26.51 10.03 11.06
C PHE A 505 25.85 9.14 12.13
N PRO A 506 25.58 7.86 11.83
CA PRO A 506 24.87 6.97 12.73
C PRO A 506 25.60 6.82 14.07
N GLY A 507 24.86 6.99 15.17
CA GLY A 507 25.39 6.88 16.54
C GLY A 507 26.14 8.11 17.06
N GLN A 508 26.30 9.16 16.25
CA GLN A 508 26.85 10.44 16.72
C GLN A 508 25.72 11.36 17.23
N SER A 509 26.02 12.12 18.28
CA SER A 509 25.11 13.14 18.80
C SER A 509 25.81 14.48 18.86
N CYS A 510 25.03 15.55 18.70
CA CYS A 510 25.51 16.90 18.88
C CYS A 510 25.79 17.13 20.37
N ARG A 511 27.07 17.07 20.79
CA ARG A 511 27.52 17.39 22.16
C ARG A 511 27.55 18.87 22.52
#